data_AF-A0A0E0ACD8-F1
#
_entry.id   AF-A0A0E0ACD8-F1
#
_cell.length_a   1.000
_cell.length_b   1.000
_cell.length_c   1.000
_cell.angle_alpha   90.00
_cell.angle_beta   90.00
_cell.angle_gamma   90.00
#
_symmetry.space_group_name_H-M   'P 1'
#
loop_
_entity.id
_entity.type
_entity.pdbx_description
1 polymer ?
#
loop_
_entity_poly.entity_id
_entity_poly.type
_entity_poly.pdbx_seq_one_letter_code
_entity_poly.pdbx_strand_id
1 'polypeptide(L)'
;MGDSAIGPICGKRSSAIFADDLLPPSPPSPHSHHHPAKRSRRSPHRRREAHLHHLSSLFPGMDPQLLEGALDASGDDLDSAIKSLNNLRLESTEAILSATGCKSENGLPTAVYPEMTNASDMGDARARASRALEVLEKSIVERTGADAAQNLQKENMMLKEQLTVVLRENAVLKRAVAIQHERQKEFDERSQEVQSLKQLVVQYQEQLRTLEINNYALTMHLKQAQQNNSIPGHFNPDVF
;
A
#
# COMPACT_ATOMS: atom_id res chain seq x y z
N MET A 1 -11.60 49.51 8.89
CA MET A 1 -11.62 48.51 7.80
C MET A 1 -11.62 47.15 8.43
N GLY A 2 -12.79 46.51 8.45
CA GLY A 2 -12.91 45.11 8.81
C GLY A 2 -12.88 44.26 7.56
N ASP A 3 -12.51 42.99 7.71
CA ASP A 3 -13.05 41.91 6.90
C ASP A 3 -13.01 40.63 7.74
N SER A 4 -14.22 40.17 8.11
CA SER A 4 -14.49 38.85 8.69
C SER A 4 -14.75 37.88 7.55
N ALA A 5 -13.93 36.85 7.41
CA ALA A 5 -14.23 35.71 6.56
C ALA A 5 -14.99 34.66 7.38
N ILE A 6 -16.31 34.59 7.18
CA ILE A 6 -17.17 33.50 7.67
C ILE A 6 -17.25 32.45 6.56
N GLY A 7 -16.73 31.25 6.83
CA GLY A 7 -16.88 30.08 5.94
C GLY A 7 -18.28 29.44 6.06
N PRO A 8 -18.86 28.89 4.98
CA PRO A 8 -20.09 28.12 5.08
C PRO A 8 -19.79 26.62 5.27
N ILE A 9 -20.42 26.06 6.32
CA ILE A 9 -20.60 24.63 6.57
C ILE A 9 -21.92 24.21 5.90
N CYS A 10 -21.87 23.24 4.99
CA CYS A 10 -23.02 22.56 4.40
C CYS A 10 -22.56 21.12 4.12
N GLY A 11 -23.24 20.03 4.47
CA GLY A 11 -24.59 19.79 4.97
C GLY A 11 -24.88 18.33 4.56
N LYS A 12 -24.82 17.40 5.52
CA LYS A 12 -25.09 15.96 5.32
C LYS A 12 -26.58 15.75 5.04
N ARG A 13 -26.94 15.07 3.95
CA ARG A 13 -28.18 14.28 3.84
C ARG A 13 -27.95 13.06 2.95
N SER A 14 -27.91 11.90 3.60
CA SER A 14 -28.11 10.59 2.99
C SER A 14 -29.60 10.32 2.77
N SER A 15 -29.95 9.68 1.66
CA SER A 15 -31.00 8.64 1.60
C SER A 15 -30.91 7.90 0.27
N ALA A 16 -30.67 6.59 0.36
CA ALA A 16 -30.78 5.64 -0.73
C ALA A 16 -32.20 5.02 -0.76
N ILE A 17 -32.45 4.21 -1.81
CA ILE A 17 -33.42 3.11 -1.97
C ILE A 17 -34.57 3.39 -2.96
N PHE A 18 -34.54 2.68 -4.11
CA PHE A 18 -35.50 1.66 -4.64
C PHE A 18 -35.04 1.33 -6.08
N ALA A 19 -34.36 0.18 -6.32
CA ALA A 19 -34.92 -1.09 -6.83
C ALA A 19 -35.81 -0.88 -8.08
N ASP A 20 -35.28 -1.10 -9.29
CA ASP A 20 -35.26 -2.38 -10.02
C ASP A 20 -36.68 -2.80 -10.45
N ASP A 21 -37.06 -2.57 -11.73
CA ASP A 21 -37.69 -3.57 -12.62
C ASP A 21 -38.07 -2.99 -14.02
N LEU A 22 -38.01 -3.86 -15.03
CA LEU A 22 -38.59 -3.79 -16.41
C LEU A 22 -37.79 -3.15 -17.58
N LEU A 23 -36.94 -3.99 -18.19
CA LEU A 23 -36.65 -4.30 -19.61
C LEU A 23 -37.05 -3.36 -20.81
N PRO A 24 -36.35 -3.48 -21.98
CA PRO A 24 -36.21 -2.47 -23.05
C PRO A 24 -37.12 -2.68 -24.27
N PRO A 25 -37.26 -1.71 -25.20
CA PRO A 25 -37.90 -1.96 -26.50
C PRO A 25 -36.96 -2.64 -27.50
N SER A 26 -37.52 -3.62 -28.21
CA SER A 26 -36.90 -4.66 -29.06
C SER A 26 -36.55 -4.20 -30.51
N PRO A 27 -35.87 -5.03 -31.33
CA PRO A 27 -35.18 -4.66 -32.58
C PRO A 27 -36.00 -4.98 -33.87
N PRO A 28 -35.53 -4.57 -35.06
CA PRO A 28 -35.88 -5.25 -36.30
C PRO A 28 -34.67 -5.96 -36.95
N SER A 29 -34.92 -7.16 -37.45
CA SER A 29 -34.13 -7.94 -38.43
C SER A 29 -35.16 -8.75 -39.24
N PRO A 30 -34.86 -9.45 -40.37
CA PRO A 30 -33.67 -9.47 -41.23
C PRO A 30 -34.00 -9.44 -42.76
N HIS A 31 -33.01 -9.30 -43.64
CA HIS A 31 -33.10 -9.88 -44.99
C HIS A 31 -31.79 -10.58 -45.39
N SER A 32 -31.93 -11.87 -45.70
CA SER A 32 -30.93 -12.84 -46.18
C SER A 32 -30.58 -12.61 -47.64
N HIS A 33 -29.34 -12.91 -48.06
CA HIS A 33 -29.06 -13.67 -49.29
C HIS A 33 -27.63 -14.29 -49.26
N HIS A 34 -27.56 -15.56 -49.66
CA HIS A 34 -26.38 -16.43 -49.75
C HIS A 34 -25.63 -16.29 -51.10
N HIS A 35 -24.29 -16.42 -51.10
CA HIS A 35 -23.48 -17.48 -51.76
C HIS A 35 -22.03 -17.08 -52.16
N PRO A 36 -21.10 -18.05 -52.30
CA PRO A 36 -19.66 -17.87 -52.04
C PRO A 36 -18.77 -17.91 -53.30
N ALA A 37 -17.57 -17.33 -53.22
CA ALA A 37 -16.47 -17.65 -54.14
C ALA A 37 -15.11 -17.47 -53.48
N LYS A 38 -14.24 -18.45 -53.75
CA LYS A 38 -12.92 -18.70 -53.17
C LYS A 38 -11.93 -17.54 -53.37
N ARG A 39 -11.35 -17.05 -52.28
CA ARG A 39 -9.95 -16.59 -52.26
C ARG A 39 -9.36 -16.83 -50.87
N SER A 40 -8.61 -17.92 -50.75
CA SER A 40 -7.72 -18.16 -49.62
C SER A 40 -6.64 -17.08 -49.62
N ARG A 41 -6.94 -15.96 -48.95
CA ARG A 41 -5.94 -15.03 -48.44
C ARG A 41 -6.03 -15.16 -46.93
N ARG A 42 -5.39 -16.19 -46.36
CA ARG A 42 -5.17 -16.21 -44.91
C ARG A 42 -4.32 -14.98 -44.61
N SER A 43 -4.91 -14.00 -43.91
CA SER A 43 -4.13 -12.87 -43.38
C SER A 43 -2.91 -13.42 -42.64
N PRO A 44 -1.74 -12.76 -42.71
CA PRO A 44 -0.52 -13.19 -42.04
C PRO A 44 -0.78 -13.55 -40.56
N HIS A 45 -1.65 -12.77 -39.91
CA HIS A 45 -2.10 -12.99 -38.53
C HIS A 45 -2.74 -14.37 -38.28
N ARG A 46 -3.67 -14.81 -39.14
CA ARG A 46 -4.31 -16.13 -39.01
C ARG A 46 -3.36 -17.30 -39.29
N ARG A 47 -2.29 -17.08 -40.06
CA ARG A 47 -1.26 -18.11 -40.28
C ARG A 47 -0.41 -18.27 -39.02
N ARG A 48 0.02 -17.15 -38.45
CA ARG A 48 0.79 -17.11 -37.21
C ARG A 48 0.04 -17.76 -36.05
N GLU A 49 -1.24 -17.45 -35.88
CA GLU A 49 -2.11 -18.10 -34.88
C GLU A 49 -2.12 -19.64 -35.03
N ALA A 50 -2.17 -20.15 -36.25
CA ALA A 50 -2.15 -21.59 -36.52
C ALA A 50 -0.79 -22.23 -36.20
N HIS A 51 0.31 -21.53 -36.47
CA HIS A 51 1.67 -21.98 -36.12
C HIS A 51 1.85 -22.01 -34.60
N LEU A 52 1.43 -20.95 -33.88
CA LEU A 52 1.50 -20.91 -32.42
C LEU A 52 0.67 -22.04 -31.79
N HIS A 53 -0.55 -22.27 -32.28
CA HIS A 53 -1.37 -23.37 -31.80
C HIS A 53 -0.72 -24.74 -32.04
N HIS A 54 -0.03 -24.91 -33.18
CA HIS A 54 0.72 -26.14 -33.47
C HIS A 54 1.92 -26.31 -32.52
N LEU A 55 2.69 -25.25 -32.30
CA LEU A 55 3.81 -25.25 -31.36
C LEU A 55 3.35 -25.54 -29.92
N SER A 56 2.24 -24.96 -29.48
CA SER A 56 1.65 -25.26 -28.16
C SER A 56 1.24 -26.72 -28.01
N SER A 57 0.81 -27.37 -29.10
CA SER A 57 0.49 -28.81 -29.09
C SER A 57 1.74 -29.70 -29.04
N LEU A 58 2.84 -29.30 -29.69
CA LEU A 58 4.10 -30.05 -29.68
C LEU A 58 4.90 -29.86 -28.40
N PHE A 59 4.72 -28.72 -27.72
CA PHE A 59 5.44 -28.38 -26.50
C PHE A 59 4.48 -28.02 -25.34
N PRO A 60 3.72 -29.00 -24.81
CA PRO A 60 2.86 -28.76 -23.65
C PRO A 60 3.71 -28.35 -22.44
N GLY A 61 3.45 -27.15 -21.90
CA GLY A 61 4.17 -26.60 -20.74
C GLY A 61 5.33 -25.65 -21.07
N MET A 62 5.58 -25.34 -22.35
CA MET A 62 6.50 -24.26 -22.74
C MET A 62 5.78 -22.91 -22.65
N ASP A 63 6.48 -21.88 -22.15
CA ASP A 63 5.93 -20.51 -22.04
C ASP A 63 5.49 -19.99 -23.43
N PRO A 64 4.22 -19.55 -23.58
CA PRO A 64 3.72 -18.95 -24.81
C PRO A 64 4.60 -17.81 -25.37
N GLN A 65 5.25 -17.03 -24.50
CA GLN A 65 6.14 -15.95 -24.95
C GLN A 65 7.40 -16.47 -25.66
N LEU A 66 7.94 -17.61 -25.22
CA LEU A 66 9.08 -18.27 -25.87
C LEU A 66 8.68 -18.91 -27.20
N LEU A 67 7.47 -19.47 -27.28
CA LEU A 67 6.91 -20.00 -28.53
C LEU A 67 6.73 -18.90 -29.57
N GLU A 68 6.24 -17.73 -29.14
CA GLU A 68 6.10 -16.56 -30.01
C GLU A 68 7.46 -15.99 -30.45
N GLY A 69 8.40 -15.83 -29.52
CA GLY A 69 9.75 -15.36 -29.83
C GLY A 69 10.54 -16.28 -30.76
N ALA A 70 10.39 -17.60 -30.63
CA ALA A 70 11.01 -18.56 -31.53
C ALA A 70 10.43 -18.50 -32.95
N LEU A 71 9.12 -18.24 -33.06
CA LEU A 71 8.44 -18.06 -34.34
C LEU A 71 8.84 -16.73 -35.02
N ASP A 72 9.03 -15.67 -34.24
CA ASP A 72 9.56 -14.38 -34.71
C ASP A 72 11.00 -14.50 -35.22
N ALA A 73 11.88 -15.13 -34.45
CA ALA A 73 13.28 -15.34 -34.84
C ALA A 73 13.42 -16.23 -36.07
N SER A 74 12.46 -17.12 -36.28
CA SER A 74 12.39 -18.02 -37.43
C SER A 74 11.69 -17.42 -38.65
N GLY A 75 11.23 -16.16 -38.57
CA GLY A 75 10.54 -15.49 -39.68
C GLY A 75 9.22 -16.15 -40.07
N ASP A 76 8.42 -16.56 -39.08
CA ASP A 76 7.18 -17.33 -39.24
C ASP A 76 7.35 -18.74 -39.89
N ASP A 77 8.58 -19.27 -39.97
CA ASP A 77 8.85 -20.65 -40.39
C ASP A 77 8.70 -21.65 -39.23
N LEU A 78 7.77 -22.59 -39.38
CA LEU A 78 7.40 -23.52 -38.32
C LEU A 78 8.51 -24.55 -38.05
N ASP A 79 9.17 -25.06 -39.10
CA ASP A 79 10.20 -26.11 -38.95
C ASP A 79 11.46 -25.58 -38.27
N SER A 80 11.86 -24.35 -38.59
CA SER A 80 12.97 -23.66 -37.92
C SER A 80 12.63 -23.32 -36.46
N ALA A 81 11.40 -22.91 -36.17
CA ALA A 81 10.94 -22.67 -34.80
C ALA A 81 10.95 -23.97 -33.96
N ILE A 82 10.48 -25.09 -34.51
CA ILE A 82 10.52 -26.40 -33.84
C ILE A 82 11.96 -26.81 -33.52
N LYS A 83 12.90 -26.64 -34.47
CA LYS A 83 14.32 -26.96 -34.25
C LYS A 83 14.94 -26.08 -33.15
N SER A 84 14.68 -24.78 -33.19
CA SER A 84 15.17 -23.82 -32.18
C SER A 84 14.67 -24.16 -30.78
N LEU A 85 13.37 -24.44 -30.63
CA LEU A 85 12.76 -24.80 -29.35
C LEU A 85 13.27 -26.14 -28.80
N ASN A 86 13.56 -27.11 -29.66
CA ASN A 86 14.17 -28.37 -29.24
C ASN A 86 15.61 -28.18 -28.74
N ASN A 87 16.41 -27.37 -29.43
CA ASN A 87 17.76 -27.04 -28.98
C ASN A 87 17.73 -26.35 -27.61
N LEU A 88 16.82 -25.39 -27.41
CA LEU A 88 16.64 -24.70 -26.13
C LEU A 88 16.28 -25.67 -24.99
N ARG A 89 15.46 -26.70 -25.25
CA ARG A 89 15.14 -27.75 -24.27
C ARG A 89 16.36 -28.59 -23.90
N LEU A 90 17.18 -28.96 -24.88
CA LEU A 90 18.41 -29.74 -24.66
C LEU A 90 19.43 -28.92 -23.86
N GLU A 91 19.61 -27.66 -24.22
CA GLU A 91 20.52 -26.73 -23.55
C GLU A 91 20.05 -26.40 -22.12
N SER A 92 18.74 -26.31 -21.89
CA SER A 92 18.17 -26.19 -20.54
C SER A 92 18.42 -27.45 -19.70
N THR A 93 18.41 -28.64 -20.31
CA THR A 93 18.70 -29.90 -19.62
C THR A 93 20.19 -30.00 -19.28
N GLU A 94 21.06 -29.54 -20.18
CA GLU A 94 22.51 -29.44 -19.95
C GLU A 94 22.87 -28.36 -18.91
N ALA A 95 22.11 -27.25 -18.88
CA ALA A 95 22.22 -26.21 -17.86
C ALA A 95 21.74 -26.70 -16.49
N ILE A 96 20.70 -27.54 -16.43
CA ILE A 96 20.29 -28.20 -15.17
C ILE A 96 21.40 -29.16 -14.71
N LEU A 97 21.98 -29.95 -15.62
CA LEU A 97 23.12 -30.84 -15.30
C LEU A 97 24.35 -30.05 -14.81
N SER A 98 24.62 -28.90 -15.42
CA SER A 98 25.71 -27.99 -15.04
C SER A 98 25.43 -27.23 -13.74
N ALA A 99 24.18 -26.83 -13.49
CA ALA A 99 23.75 -26.19 -12.24
C ALA A 99 23.63 -27.19 -11.07
N THR A 100 23.39 -28.48 -11.36
CA THR A 100 23.63 -29.59 -10.43
C THR A 100 25.11 -29.95 -10.31
N GLY A 101 26.01 -29.06 -10.72
CA GLY A 101 27.46 -29.10 -10.50
C GLY A 101 27.81 -29.13 -9.02
N CYS A 102 27.57 -30.26 -8.37
CA CYS A 102 28.16 -30.63 -7.11
C CYS A 102 29.65 -30.83 -7.35
N LYS A 103 30.43 -29.77 -7.14
CA LYS A 103 31.80 -29.91 -6.66
C LYS A 103 31.71 -30.45 -5.24
N SER A 104 31.66 -31.77 -5.10
CA SER A 104 31.99 -32.44 -3.85
C SER A 104 32.73 -33.71 -4.20
N GLU A 105 33.93 -33.80 -3.65
CA GLU A 105 34.63 -35.04 -3.36
C GLU A 105 33.65 -36.11 -2.84
N ASN A 106 33.76 -37.32 -3.38
CA ASN A 106 32.85 -38.46 -3.26
C ASN A 106 31.65 -38.36 -4.21
N GLY A 107 31.88 -38.86 -5.43
CA GLY A 107 31.10 -38.56 -6.61
C GLY A 107 29.64 -38.98 -6.59
N LEU A 108 28.77 -38.08 -7.08
CA LEU A 108 27.80 -38.32 -8.16
C LEU A 108 27.08 -37.00 -8.44
N PRO A 109 27.05 -36.56 -9.71
CA PRO A 109 25.75 -36.55 -10.39
C PRO A 109 25.75 -37.34 -11.71
N THR A 110 26.87 -37.95 -12.09
CA THR A 110 27.06 -38.46 -13.46
C THR A 110 27.12 -39.99 -13.58
N ALA A 111 27.25 -40.76 -12.49
CA ALA A 111 27.64 -42.18 -12.61
C ALA A 111 26.49 -43.22 -12.69
N VAL A 112 25.21 -42.84 -12.84
CA VAL A 112 24.17 -43.88 -13.10
C VAL A 112 24.47 -44.62 -14.41
N TYR A 113 24.83 -43.87 -15.46
CA TYR A 113 25.17 -44.45 -16.76
C TYR A 113 26.51 -45.22 -16.74
N PRO A 114 27.63 -44.65 -16.26
CA PRO A 114 28.89 -45.37 -16.05
C PRO A 114 28.82 -46.62 -15.15
N GLU A 115 28.02 -46.59 -14.07
CA GLU A 115 27.91 -47.74 -13.16
C GLU A 115 27.14 -48.90 -13.79
N MET A 116 26.10 -48.60 -14.57
CA MET A 116 25.33 -49.61 -15.31
C MET A 116 26.10 -50.17 -16.51
N THR A 117 26.94 -49.38 -17.19
CA THR A 117 27.75 -49.85 -18.34
C THR A 117 28.84 -50.85 -17.96
N ASN A 118 29.22 -50.91 -16.68
CA ASN A 118 30.19 -51.87 -16.13
C ASN A 118 29.50 -53.06 -15.43
N ALA A 119 28.19 -53.25 -15.65
CA ALA A 119 27.46 -54.36 -15.05
C ALA A 119 27.73 -55.68 -15.79
N SER A 120 27.87 -56.76 -15.03
CA SER A 120 28.12 -58.10 -15.60
C SER A 120 26.87 -58.73 -16.21
N ASP A 121 25.70 -58.36 -15.71
CA ASP A 121 24.39 -58.81 -16.20
C ASP A 121 23.30 -57.77 -15.90
N MET A 122 22.08 -58.01 -16.40
CA MET A 122 20.93 -57.13 -16.21
C MET A 122 20.48 -57.03 -14.75
N GLY A 123 20.71 -58.05 -13.93
CA GLY A 123 20.44 -58.04 -12.50
C GLY A 123 21.41 -57.15 -11.73
N ASP A 124 22.70 -57.21 -12.05
CA ASP A 124 23.75 -56.33 -11.51
C ASP A 124 23.52 -54.88 -11.92
N ALA A 125 23.17 -54.61 -13.18
CA ALA A 125 22.82 -53.28 -13.66
C ALA A 125 21.64 -52.68 -12.87
N ARG A 126 20.61 -53.49 -12.60
CA ARG A 126 19.45 -53.09 -11.80
C ARG A 126 19.84 -52.83 -10.34
N ALA A 127 20.66 -53.69 -9.74
CA ALA A 127 21.11 -53.50 -8.36
C ALA A 127 21.96 -52.23 -8.19
N ARG A 128 22.83 -51.93 -9.17
CA ARG A 128 23.62 -50.69 -9.23
C ARG A 128 22.73 -49.46 -9.39
N ALA A 129 21.79 -49.49 -10.34
CA ALA A 129 20.83 -48.41 -10.54
C ALA A 129 20.00 -48.12 -9.28
N SER A 130 19.49 -49.16 -8.60
CA SER A 130 18.75 -48.99 -7.36
C SER A 130 19.57 -48.31 -6.27
N ARG A 131 20.83 -48.71 -6.06
CA ARG A 131 21.72 -48.08 -5.07
C ARG A 131 22.03 -46.62 -5.42
N ALA A 132 22.34 -46.34 -6.68
CA ALA A 132 22.63 -44.98 -7.13
C ALA A 132 21.43 -44.04 -6.95
N LEU A 133 20.21 -44.53 -7.25
CA LEU A 133 18.98 -43.77 -7.03
C LEU A 133 18.66 -43.56 -5.55
N GLU A 134 18.90 -44.55 -4.69
CA GLU A 134 18.72 -44.41 -3.23
C GLU A 134 19.66 -43.35 -2.63
N VAL A 135 20.92 -43.31 -3.09
CA VAL A 135 21.88 -42.28 -2.68
C VAL A 135 21.44 -40.89 -3.15
N LEU A 136 20.95 -40.79 -4.39
CA LEU A 136 20.41 -39.54 -4.92
C LEU A 136 19.19 -39.07 -4.14
N GLU A 137 18.25 -39.96 -3.83
CA GLU A 137 17.07 -39.65 -3.02
C GLU A 137 17.46 -39.10 -1.64
N LYS A 138 18.39 -39.77 -0.95
CA LYS A 138 18.92 -39.29 0.35
C LYS A 138 19.56 -37.90 0.21
N SER A 139 20.39 -37.68 -0.81
CA SER A 139 21.03 -36.39 -1.05
C SER A 139 20.01 -35.27 -1.35
N ILE A 140 18.95 -35.56 -2.11
CA ILE A 140 17.89 -34.60 -2.39
C ILE A 140 17.11 -34.27 -1.12
N VAL A 141 16.72 -35.26 -0.34
CA VAL A 141 15.97 -35.06 0.92
C VAL A 141 16.80 -34.25 1.91
N GLU A 142 18.09 -34.57 2.09
CA GLU A 142 19.00 -33.83 2.97
C GLU A 142 19.17 -32.38 2.52
N ARG A 143 19.42 -32.16 1.21
CA ARG A 143 19.60 -30.81 0.65
C ARG A 143 18.34 -29.97 0.76
N THR A 144 17.20 -30.50 0.34
CA THR A 144 15.92 -29.77 0.42
C THR A 144 15.53 -29.47 1.87
N GLY A 145 15.83 -30.37 2.81
CA GLY A 145 15.67 -30.12 4.25
C GLY A 145 16.58 -29.01 4.77
N ALA A 146 17.85 -29.02 4.39
CA ALA A 146 18.82 -27.98 4.77
C ALA A 146 18.45 -26.61 4.18
N ASP A 147 18.04 -26.56 2.91
CA ASP A 147 17.61 -25.34 2.23
C ASP A 147 16.35 -24.75 2.91
N ALA A 148 15.37 -25.59 3.25
CA ALA A 148 14.17 -25.17 3.97
C ALA A 148 14.51 -24.62 5.37
N ALA A 149 15.39 -25.29 6.11
CA ALA A 149 15.85 -24.83 7.42
C ALA A 149 16.60 -23.50 7.34
N GLN A 150 17.47 -23.34 6.33
CA GLN A 150 18.20 -22.09 6.10
C GLN A 150 17.25 -20.95 5.74
N ASN A 151 16.25 -21.20 4.88
CA ASN A 151 15.27 -20.17 4.51
C ASN A 151 14.45 -19.73 5.73
N LEU A 152 13.94 -20.68 6.51
CA LEU A 152 13.24 -20.39 7.78
C LEU A 152 14.11 -19.60 8.75
N GLN A 153 15.40 -19.92 8.86
CA GLN A 153 16.32 -19.17 9.72
C GLN A 153 16.49 -17.72 9.28
N LYS A 154 16.63 -17.48 7.96
CA LYS A 154 16.73 -16.12 7.39
C LYS A 154 15.46 -15.32 7.66
N GLU A 155 14.29 -15.90 7.40
CA GLU A 155 13.00 -15.27 7.70
C GLU A 155 12.85 -14.96 9.19
N ASN A 156 13.25 -15.88 10.07
CA ASN A 156 13.19 -15.67 11.52
C ASN A 156 14.09 -14.50 11.97
N MET A 157 15.27 -14.36 11.36
CA MET A 157 16.17 -13.24 11.63
C MET A 157 15.53 -11.92 11.19
N MET A 158 15.00 -11.86 9.96
CA MET A 158 14.34 -10.66 9.44
C MET A 158 13.11 -10.27 10.27
N LEU A 159 12.28 -11.24 10.67
CA LEU A 159 11.11 -10.99 11.52
C LEU A 159 11.50 -10.45 12.91
N LYS A 160 12.58 -10.97 13.50
CA LYS A 160 13.12 -10.44 14.76
C LYS A 160 13.61 -9.01 14.61
N GLU A 161 14.32 -8.69 13.53
CA GLU A 161 14.77 -7.32 13.24
C GLU A 161 13.58 -6.37 13.07
N GLN A 162 12.58 -6.73 12.28
CA GLN A 162 11.35 -5.93 12.12
C GLN A 162 10.63 -5.72 13.47
N LEU A 163 10.53 -6.75 14.31
CA LEU A 163 9.94 -6.64 15.64
C LEU A 163 10.69 -5.62 16.50
N THR A 164 12.03 -5.62 16.47
CA THR A 164 12.82 -4.64 17.23
C THR A 164 12.58 -3.20 16.74
N VAL A 165 12.42 -2.99 15.43
CA VAL A 165 12.07 -1.68 14.86
C VAL A 165 10.70 -1.22 15.33
N VAL A 166 9.69 -2.08 15.22
CA VAL A 166 8.31 -1.76 15.65
C VAL A 166 8.27 -1.43 17.15
N LEU A 167 9.02 -2.14 17.99
CA LEU A 167 9.11 -1.84 19.42
C LEU A 167 9.74 -0.46 19.69
N ARG A 168 10.79 -0.11 18.93
CA ARG A 168 11.42 1.22 19.02
C ARG A 168 10.45 2.32 18.61
N GLU A 169 9.73 2.14 17.52
CA GLU A 169 8.72 3.09 17.04
C GLU A 169 7.56 3.23 18.04
N ASN A 170 7.08 2.13 18.60
CA ASN A 170 6.05 2.14 19.64
C ASN A 170 6.48 2.96 20.87
N ALA A 171 7.76 2.89 21.26
CA ALA A 171 8.32 3.69 22.34
C ALA A 171 8.36 5.20 21.99
N VAL A 172 8.70 5.54 20.74
CA VAL A 172 8.65 6.95 20.26
C VAL A 172 7.21 7.46 20.31
N LEU A 173 6.25 6.68 19.81
CA LEU A 173 4.83 7.04 19.81
C LEU A 173 4.30 7.23 21.23
N LYS A 174 4.63 6.33 22.18
CA LYS A 174 4.25 6.49 23.60
C LYS A 174 4.78 7.78 24.20
N ARG A 175 6.04 8.15 23.91
CA ARG A 175 6.60 9.43 24.34
C ARG A 175 5.88 10.62 23.72
N ALA A 176 5.59 10.56 22.43
CA ALA A 176 4.87 11.63 21.73
C ALA A 176 3.46 11.84 22.31
N VAL A 177 2.74 10.75 22.60
CA VAL A 177 1.40 10.81 23.23
C VAL A 177 1.47 11.40 24.62
N ALA A 178 2.46 11.03 25.43
CA ALA A 178 2.64 11.61 26.77
C ALA A 178 2.88 13.12 26.71
N ILE A 179 3.76 13.59 25.82
CA ILE A 179 4.02 15.02 25.60
C ILE A 179 2.76 15.74 25.12
N GLN A 180 2.01 15.13 24.20
CA GLN A 180 0.78 15.72 23.69
C GLN A 180 -0.28 15.86 24.79
N HIS A 181 -0.39 14.86 25.66
CA HIS A 181 -1.31 14.90 26.79
C HIS A 181 -0.93 16.01 27.79
N GLU A 182 0.34 16.16 28.12
CA GLU A 182 0.82 17.23 29.00
C GLU A 182 0.54 18.62 28.42
N ARG A 183 0.82 18.82 27.12
CA ARG A 183 0.50 20.07 26.43
C ARG A 183 -0.99 20.38 26.39
N GLN A 184 -1.83 19.37 26.18
CA GLN A 184 -3.28 19.55 26.20
C GLN A 184 -3.76 19.97 27.59
N LYS A 185 -3.22 19.34 28.64
CA LYS A 185 -3.53 19.69 30.03
C LYS A 185 -3.17 21.15 30.33
N GLU A 186 -1.95 21.58 29.98
CA GLU A 186 -1.54 22.99 30.15
C GLU A 186 -2.44 23.97 29.38
N PHE A 187 -2.87 23.58 28.17
CA PHE A 187 -3.79 24.39 27.38
C PHE A 187 -5.15 24.52 28.06
N ASP A 188 -5.69 23.44 28.61
CA ASP A 188 -6.97 23.43 29.31
C ASP A 188 -6.90 24.29 30.59
N GLU A 189 -5.80 24.19 31.35
CA GLU A 189 -5.54 25.02 32.52
C GLU A 189 -5.47 26.52 32.16
N ARG A 190 -4.70 26.88 31.13
CA ARG A 190 -4.62 28.28 30.64
C ARG A 190 -5.96 28.78 30.11
N SER A 191 -6.75 27.91 29.49
CA SER A 191 -8.09 28.26 29.01
C SER A 191 -9.01 28.65 30.18
N GLN A 192 -8.95 27.91 31.29
CA GLN A 192 -9.70 28.24 32.52
C GLN A 192 -9.21 29.54 33.16
N GLU A 193 -7.90 29.77 33.20
CA GLU A 193 -7.31 31.02 33.71
C GLU A 193 -7.78 32.21 32.86
N VAL A 194 -7.74 32.10 31.53
CA VAL A 194 -8.24 33.14 30.62
C VAL A 194 -9.72 33.42 30.85
N GLN A 195 -10.55 32.39 31.07
CA GLN A 195 -11.96 32.59 31.40
C GLN A 195 -12.14 33.33 32.73
N SER A 196 -11.36 32.97 33.75
CA SER A 196 -11.39 33.61 35.06
C SER A 196 -10.97 35.08 34.98
N LEU A 197 -9.91 35.39 34.23
CA LEU A 197 -9.46 36.76 33.98
C LEU A 197 -10.48 37.58 33.21
N LYS A 198 -11.16 36.99 32.21
CA LYS A 198 -12.26 37.68 31.51
C LYS A 198 -13.38 38.08 32.47
N GLN A 199 -13.77 37.21 33.39
CA GLN A 199 -14.78 37.54 34.40
C GLN A 199 -14.30 38.69 35.30
N LEU A 200 -13.04 38.66 35.75
CA LEU A 200 -12.46 39.71 36.58
C LEU A 200 -12.42 41.07 35.84
N VAL A 201 -12.08 41.07 34.55
CA VAL A 201 -12.10 42.28 33.72
C VAL A 201 -13.51 42.86 33.64
N VAL A 202 -14.53 42.03 33.43
CA VAL A 202 -15.94 42.48 33.43
C VAL A 202 -16.33 43.08 34.78
N GLN A 203 -15.91 42.47 35.89
CA GLN A 203 -16.16 43.02 37.23
C GLN A 203 -15.53 44.40 37.41
N TYR A 204 -14.27 44.58 37.02
CA TYR A 204 -13.61 45.89 37.12
C TYR A 204 -14.24 46.94 36.19
N GLN A 205 -14.69 46.55 35.00
CA GLN A 205 -15.43 47.45 34.11
C GLN A 205 -16.74 47.94 34.75
N GLU A 206 -17.47 47.08 35.45
CA GLU A 206 -18.70 47.47 36.16
C GLU A 206 -18.41 48.41 37.34
N GLN A 207 -17.35 48.12 38.10
CA GLN A 207 -16.92 48.98 39.21
C GLN A 207 -16.53 50.38 38.72
N LEU A 208 -15.77 50.47 37.62
CA LEU A 208 -15.43 51.74 36.99
C LEU A 208 -16.68 52.51 36.56
N ARG A 209 -17.61 51.86 35.85
CA ARG A 209 -18.87 52.50 35.45
C ARG A 209 -19.66 53.04 36.64
N THR A 210 -19.72 52.28 37.74
CA THR A 210 -20.41 52.71 38.96
C THR A 210 -19.75 53.93 39.58
N LEU A 211 -18.42 53.94 39.68
CA LEU A 211 -17.66 55.09 40.21
C LEU A 211 -17.79 56.32 39.31
N GLU A 212 -17.79 56.16 37.99
CA GLU A 212 -18.01 57.24 37.03
C GLU A 212 -19.39 57.89 37.22
N ILE A 213 -20.44 57.08 37.35
CA ILE A 213 -21.80 57.57 37.60
C ILE A 213 -21.89 58.32 38.94
N ASN A 214 -21.30 57.76 40.01
CA ASN A 214 -21.31 58.39 41.33
C ASN A 214 -20.58 59.73 41.34
N ASN A 215 -19.40 59.81 40.71
CA ASN A 215 -18.65 61.05 40.59
C ASN A 215 -19.39 62.11 39.77
N TYR A 216 -20.07 61.70 38.69
CA TYR A 216 -20.91 62.60 37.91
C TYR A 216 -22.08 63.15 38.74
N ALA A 217 -22.80 62.28 39.45
CA ALA A 217 -23.90 62.68 40.32
C ALA A 217 -23.43 63.66 41.42
N LEU A 218 -22.30 63.37 42.07
CA LEU A 218 -21.71 64.25 43.07
C LEU A 218 -21.33 65.61 42.49
N THR A 219 -20.68 65.63 41.32
CA THR A 219 -20.31 66.87 40.62
C THR A 219 -21.54 67.72 40.29
N MET A 220 -22.63 67.09 39.84
CA MET A 220 -23.89 67.77 39.55
C MET A 220 -24.53 68.36 40.81
N HIS A 221 -24.57 67.60 41.91
CA HIS A 221 -25.09 68.09 43.19
C HIS A 221 -24.25 69.24 43.77
N LEU A 222 -22.93 69.16 43.69
CA LEU A 222 -22.03 70.23 44.14
C LEU A 222 -22.28 71.53 43.34
N LYS A 223 -22.41 71.44 42.02
CA LYS A 223 -22.73 72.59 41.18
C LYS A 223 -24.07 73.21 41.54
N GLN A 224 -25.09 72.38 41.79
CA GLN A 224 -26.42 72.86 42.21
C GLN A 224 -26.38 73.55 43.58
N ALA A 225 -25.64 73.00 44.55
CA ALA A 225 -25.46 73.61 45.86
C ALA A 225 -24.73 74.95 45.79
N GLN A 226 -23.70 75.07 44.94
CA GLN A 226 -23.00 76.33 44.71
C GLN A 226 -23.87 77.41 44.07
N GLN A 227 -24.72 77.04 43.10
CA GLN A 227 -25.64 77.98 42.45
C GLN A 227 -26.77 78.43 43.39
N ASN A 228 -27.29 77.52 44.22
CA ASN A 228 -28.33 77.81 45.22
C ASN A 228 -27.79 78.56 46.45
N ASN A 229 -26.47 78.60 46.66
CA ASN A 229 -25.80 79.41 47.68
C ASN A 229 -25.44 80.82 47.19
N SER A 230 -26.17 81.36 46.21
CA SER A 230 -26.14 82.78 45.89
C SER A 230 -26.80 83.60 47.00
N ILE A 231 -26.20 83.62 48.20
CA ILE A 231 -26.46 84.63 49.22
C ILE A 231 -25.62 85.85 48.82
N PRO A 232 -26.22 87.00 48.49
CA PRO A 232 -25.48 88.21 48.20
C PRO A 232 -24.74 88.68 49.47
N GLY A 233 -23.42 88.59 49.45
CA GLY A 233 -22.49 89.42 50.22
C GLY A 233 -22.79 89.61 51.70
N HIS A 234 -22.36 88.68 52.56
CA HIS A 234 -21.95 89.06 53.90
C HIS A 234 -20.84 88.14 54.42
N PHE A 235 -19.62 88.34 53.93
CA PHE A 235 -18.43 87.95 54.67
C PHE A 235 -18.19 89.02 55.73
N ASN A 236 -18.19 88.63 57.01
CA ASN A 236 -17.71 89.50 58.09
C ASN A 236 -16.20 89.68 57.93
N PRO A 237 -15.68 90.91 57.73
CA PRO A 237 -14.28 91.19 57.94
C PRO A 237 -14.05 91.34 59.45
N ASP A 238 -12.86 90.95 59.90
CA ASP A 238 -12.37 91.04 61.28
C ASP A 238 -12.81 89.91 62.22
N VAL A 239 -12.03 88.83 62.17
CA VAL A 239 -11.59 88.18 63.41
C VAL A 239 -10.06 88.04 63.32
N PHE A 240 -9.39 88.69 64.28
CA PHE A 240 -7.95 88.69 64.54
C PHE A 240 -7.44 87.31 64.99
#